data_AF-A0A850MJY6-F1
#
_entry.id   AF-A0A850MJY6-F1
#
_cell.length_a   1.000
_cell.length_b   1.000
_cell.length_c   1.000
_cell.angle_alpha   90.00
_cell.angle_beta   90.00
_cell.angle_gamma   90.00
#
_symmetry.space_group_name_H-M   'P 1'
#
loop_
_entity.id
_entity.type
_entity.pdbx_description
1 polymer ?
#
loop_
_entity_poly.entity_id
_entity_poly.type
_entity_poly.pdbx_seq_one_letter_code
_entity_poly.pdbx_strand_id
1 'polypeptide(L)'
;MFESIIALPSSNTRRMKSAKFLKTFASFNWSSVQVEINCRPRKKHNGPFTTKYNAFNIPPNKMVRCKKTPLESIQLEGTIGNSKLKITCIFSEGTSRWVEAKIEGENKSMITVIEKQLLKIFRLK
;
A
#
# COMPACT_ATOMS: atom_id res chain seq x y z
N MET A 1 -5.33 -13.43 -15.12
CA MET A 1 -5.04 -12.45 -14.04
C MET A 1 -4.77 -11.12 -14.71
N PHE A 2 -5.43 -10.06 -14.29
CA PHE A 2 -5.20 -8.71 -14.82
C PHE A 2 -4.20 -7.99 -13.93
N GLU A 3 -3.42 -7.08 -14.50
CA GLU A 3 -2.47 -6.25 -13.77
C GLU A 3 -2.49 -4.81 -14.25
N SER A 4 -2.14 -3.89 -13.34
CA SER A 4 -1.98 -2.46 -13.62
C SER A 4 -0.83 -1.92 -12.77
N ILE A 5 0.05 -1.12 -13.37
CA ILE A 5 1.18 -0.50 -12.70
C ILE A 5 1.03 1.01 -12.82
N ILE A 6 1.03 1.69 -11.67
CA ILE A 6 1.04 3.14 -11.59
C ILE A 6 2.42 3.58 -11.09
N ALA A 7 3.24 4.11 -12.00
CA ALA A 7 4.50 4.73 -11.65
C ALA A 7 4.30 6.25 -11.45
N LEU A 8 4.78 6.80 -10.34
CA LEU A 8 4.73 8.23 -10.09
C LEU A 8 6.02 8.90 -10.57
N PRO A 9 5.95 9.94 -11.41
CA PRO A 9 7.12 10.75 -11.72
C PRO A 9 7.58 11.51 -10.47
N SER A 10 8.89 11.78 -10.39
CA SER A 10 9.56 12.41 -9.24
C SER A 10 8.90 13.72 -8.77
N SER A 11 8.25 14.46 -9.67
CA SER A 11 7.50 15.70 -9.38
C SER A 11 6.20 15.49 -8.58
N ASN A 12 5.55 14.33 -8.72
CA ASN A 12 4.28 13.98 -8.06
C ASN A 12 4.45 13.21 -6.74
N THR A 13 5.69 12.86 -6.39
CA THR A 13 6.03 12.16 -5.14
C THR A 13 5.88 13.01 -3.86
N ARG A 14 5.48 14.29 -3.99
CA ARG A 14 5.41 15.26 -2.90
C ARG A 14 4.23 14.99 -1.95
N ARG A 15 4.50 14.24 -0.89
CA ARG A 15 3.72 14.16 0.39
C ARG A 15 2.46 13.29 0.39
N MET A 16 2.61 12.00 0.06
CA MET A 16 1.59 11.02 0.45
C MET A 16 1.85 10.43 1.84
N LYS A 17 0.84 10.49 2.71
CA LYS A 17 0.88 9.83 4.02
C LYS A 17 0.49 8.38 3.82
N SER A 18 1.39 7.42 4.08
CA SER A 18 1.13 5.97 4.06
C SER A 18 -0.14 5.57 4.81
N ALA A 19 -0.45 6.28 5.90
CA ALA A 19 -1.70 6.10 6.63
C ALA A 19 -2.96 6.45 5.81
N LYS A 20 -2.91 7.43 4.91
CA LYS A 20 -4.04 7.78 4.03
C LYS A 20 -4.31 6.64 3.04
N PHE A 21 -3.27 6.03 2.49
CA PHE A 21 -3.41 4.84 1.66
C PHE A 21 -4.14 3.73 2.41
N LEU A 22 -3.62 3.32 3.58
CA LEU A 22 -4.26 2.28 4.37
C LEU A 22 -5.69 2.65 4.80
N LYS A 23 -5.98 3.92 5.11
CA LYS A 23 -7.35 4.36 5.40
C LYS A 23 -8.28 4.19 4.21
N THR A 24 -7.85 4.55 3.01
CA THR A 24 -8.67 4.37 1.79
C THR A 24 -8.95 2.90 1.54
N PHE A 25 -7.97 2.02 1.74
CA PHE A 25 -8.18 0.59 1.49
C PHE A 25 -8.91 -0.12 2.62
N ALA A 26 -8.79 0.36 3.86
CA ALA A 26 -9.57 -0.15 4.99
C ALA A 26 -11.08 0.07 4.84
N SER A 27 -11.53 1.04 4.03
CA SER A 27 -12.95 1.29 3.80
C SER A 27 -13.60 0.36 2.77
N PHE A 28 -12.85 -0.53 2.14
CA PHE A 28 -13.42 -1.54 1.25
C PHE A 28 -13.99 -2.71 2.04
N ASN A 29 -15.02 -3.35 1.50
CA ASN A 29 -15.61 -4.57 2.05
C ASN A 29 -14.74 -5.78 1.72
N TRP A 30 -13.64 -5.94 2.45
CA TRP A 30 -12.78 -7.12 2.37
C TRP A 30 -13.48 -8.32 3.02
N SER A 31 -13.59 -9.43 2.30
CA SER A 31 -13.95 -10.73 2.88
C SER A 31 -12.75 -11.39 3.56
N SER A 32 -11.55 -11.09 3.09
CA SER A 32 -10.27 -11.40 3.75
C SER A 32 -9.22 -10.38 3.35
N VAL A 33 -8.30 -10.02 4.24
CA VAL A 33 -7.18 -9.13 3.92
C VAL A 33 -5.96 -9.42 4.78
N GLN A 34 -4.80 -9.46 4.15
CA GLN A 34 -3.50 -9.44 4.78
C GLN A 34 -2.79 -8.15 4.40
N VAL A 35 -2.34 -7.41 5.40
CA VAL A 35 -1.55 -6.19 5.26
C VAL A 35 -0.13 -6.51 5.69
N GLU A 36 0.80 -6.44 4.77
CA GLU A 36 2.23 -6.57 5.03
C GLU A 36 2.90 -5.21 4.91
N ILE A 37 3.62 -4.81 5.95
CA ILE A 37 4.34 -3.54 6.01
C ILE A 37 5.82 -3.84 6.18
N ASN A 38 6.60 -3.48 5.17
CA ASN A 38 8.04 -3.65 5.16
C ASN A 38 8.72 -2.32 5.46
N CYS A 39 9.62 -2.31 6.43
CA CYS A 39 10.43 -1.16 6.81
C CYS A 39 11.92 -1.50 6.59
N ARG A 40 12.72 -0.52 6.11
CA ARG A 40 14.16 -0.70 5.90
C ARG A 40 14.95 -0.80 7.20
N PRO A 41 16.09 -1.52 7.23
CA PRO A 41 17.04 -1.46 8.33
C PRO A 41 17.60 -0.04 8.52
N ARG A 42 17.91 0.33 9.76
CA ARG A 42 18.74 1.52 10.09
C ARG A 42 19.96 1.08 10.88
N LYS A 43 21.05 1.88 10.85
CA LYS A 43 22.33 1.62 11.53
C LYS A 43 22.27 1.14 12.99
N LYS A 44 21.16 1.33 13.73
CA LYS A 44 20.97 0.88 15.12
C LYS A 44 19.86 -0.17 15.33
N HIS A 45 19.23 -0.65 14.25
CA HIS A 45 18.20 -1.69 14.28
C HIS A 45 18.57 -2.77 13.27
N ASN A 46 18.76 -4.01 13.74
CA ASN A 46 19.15 -5.14 12.91
C ASN A 46 18.04 -5.51 11.92
N GLY A 47 18.34 -5.42 10.61
CA GLY A 47 17.58 -6.02 9.51
C GLY A 47 16.34 -5.25 9.03
N PRO A 48 15.86 -5.55 7.81
CA PRO A 48 14.51 -5.18 7.40
C PRO A 48 13.50 -5.80 8.37
N PHE A 49 12.46 -5.03 8.71
CA PHE A 49 11.40 -5.51 9.59
C PHE A 49 10.08 -5.54 8.83
N THR A 50 9.44 -6.70 8.88
CA THR A 50 8.13 -6.93 8.27
C THR A 50 7.09 -7.11 9.36
N THR A 51 6.01 -6.34 9.30
CA THR A 51 4.82 -6.58 10.14
C THR A 51 3.67 -7.07 9.28
N LYS A 52 3.01 -8.13 9.71
CA LYS A 52 1.82 -8.69 9.04
C LYS A 52 0.59 -8.50 9.92
N TYR A 53 -0.51 -8.11 9.30
CA TYR A 53 -1.83 -7.99 9.93
C TYR A 53 -2.83 -8.74 9.07
N ASN A 54 -3.69 -9.57 9.66
CA ASN A 54 -4.69 -10.36 8.93
C ASN A 54 -6.07 -9.67 8.86
N ALA A 55 -6.13 -8.39 9.23
CA ALA A 55 -7.31 -7.55 9.17
C ALA A 55 -6.92 -6.08 9.41
N PHE A 56 -7.84 -5.15 9.10
CA PHE A 56 -7.77 -3.75 9.54
C PHE A 56 -8.33 -3.56 10.97
N ASN A 57 -7.98 -4.47 11.89
CA ASN A 57 -8.41 -4.42 13.30
C ASN A 57 -7.68 -3.32 14.12
N ILE A 58 -6.58 -2.80 13.59
CA ILE A 58 -5.79 -1.73 14.20
C ILE A 58 -5.93 -0.48 13.32
N PRO A 59 -6.05 0.73 13.90
CA PRO A 59 -6.10 1.95 13.13
C PRO A 59 -4.90 2.08 12.16
N PRO A 60 -5.11 2.44 10.88
CA PRO A 60 -4.06 2.59 9.87
C PRO A 60 -2.83 3.40 10.30
N ASN A 61 -3.02 4.45 11.09
CA ASN A 61 -1.93 5.28 11.65
C ASN A 61 -0.99 4.49 12.57
N LYS A 62 -1.53 3.51 13.30
CA LYS A 62 -0.76 2.61 14.19
C LYS A 62 -0.09 1.51 13.38
N MET A 63 -0.73 1.01 12.31
CA MET A 63 -0.16 -0.03 11.44
C MET A 63 1.12 0.46 10.75
N VAL A 64 1.11 1.66 10.16
CA VAL A 64 2.29 2.23 9.44
C VAL A 64 3.37 2.81 10.36
N ARG A 65 3.24 2.65 11.68
CA ARG A 65 4.19 3.22 12.65
C ARG A 65 5.47 2.38 12.69
N CYS A 66 6.32 2.50 11.67
CA CYS A 66 7.68 1.97 11.73
C CYS A 66 8.45 2.70 12.86
N LYS A 67 9.06 1.96 13.79
CA LYS A 67 9.86 2.51 14.89
C LYS A 67 11.14 3.14 14.32
N LYS A 68 11.11 4.43 14.00
CA LYS A 68 12.26 5.24 13.52
C LYS A 68 12.92 4.74 12.22
N THR A 69 12.46 3.66 11.62
CA THR A 69 12.90 3.11 10.34
C THR A 69 12.00 3.60 9.19
N PRO A 70 12.54 3.85 7.99
CA PRO A 70 11.72 4.24 6.85
C PRO A 70 10.86 3.10 6.32
N LEU A 71 9.69 3.43 5.76
CA LEU A 71 8.86 2.48 5.00
C LEU A 71 9.53 2.13 3.68
N GLU A 72 9.45 0.85 3.32
CA GLU A 72 9.96 0.31 2.06
C GLU A 72 8.82 -0.10 1.14
N SER A 73 7.90 -0.92 1.65
CA SER A 73 6.71 -1.30 0.91
C SER A 73 5.52 -1.55 1.82
N ILE A 74 4.33 -1.42 1.26
CA ILE A 74 3.10 -1.90 1.86
C ILE A 74 2.43 -2.79 0.82
N GLN A 75 2.09 -4.01 1.21
CA GLN A 75 1.34 -4.96 0.40
C GLN A 75 -0.01 -5.24 1.07
N LEU A 76 -1.08 -5.18 0.29
CA LEU A 76 -2.42 -5.61 0.66
C LEU A 76 -2.78 -6.80 -0.21
N GLU A 77 -3.11 -7.92 0.39
CA GLU A 77 -3.52 -9.13 -0.34
C GLU A 77 -4.81 -9.65 0.26
N GLY A 78 -5.81 -9.93 -0.56
CA GLY A 78 -7.10 -10.34 -0.03
C GLY A 78 -8.18 -10.44 -1.08
N THR A 79 -9.41 -10.52 -0.60
CA THR A 79 -10.60 -10.67 -1.44
C THR A 79 -11.58 -9.53 -1.16
N ILE A 80 -12.03 -8.87 -2.22
CA ILE A 80 -13.10 -7.85 -2.16
C ILE A 80 -14.28 -8.39 -2.97
N GLY A 81 -15.42 -8.62 -2.31
CA GLY A 81 -16.51 -9.38 -2.90
C GLY A 81 -16.04 -10.80 -3.27
N ASN A 82 -16.10 -11.13 -4.57
CA ASN A 82 -15.67 -12.43 -5.13
C ASN A 82 -14.39 -12.32 -5.97
N SER A 83 -13.61 -11.23 -5.85
CA SER A 83 -12.35 -11.07 -6.60
C SER A 83 -11.17 -11.04 -5.66
N LYS A 84 -10.17 -11.91 -5.92
CA LYS A 84 -8.86 -11.77 -5.28
C LYS A 84 -8.13 -10.57 -5.86
N LEU A 85 -7.37 -9.90 -4.99
CA LEU A 85 -6.63 -8.69 -5.29
C LEU A 85 -5.34 -8.66 -4.46
N LYS A 86 -4.26 -8.22 -5.11
CA LYS A 86 -2.99 -7.87 -4.48
C LYS A 86 -2.61 -6.47 -4.91
N ILE A 87 -2.34 -5.59 -3.94
CA ILE A 87 -1.89 -4.22 -4.14
C ILE A 87 -0.55 -4.08 -3.46
N THR A 88 0.51 -3.83 -4.24
CA THR A 88 1.86 -3.62 -3.72
C THR A 88 2.25 -2.18 -3.96
N CYS A 89 2.72 -1.49 -2.94
CA CYS A 89 3.15 -0.09 -3.06
C CYS A 89 4.58 0.05 -2.55
N ILE A 90 5.46 0.59 -3.38
CA ILE A 90 6.91 0.71 -3.13
C ILE A 90 7.26 2.17 -2.86
N PHE A 91 8.12 2.38 -1.87
CA PHE A 91 8.53 3.69 -1.37
C PHE A 91 10.00 3.96 -1.69
N SER A 92 10.31 5.22 -2.01
CA SER A 92 11.66 5.67 -2.36
C SER A 92 12.52 5.86 -1.13
N GLU A 93 13.70 5.24 -1.17
CA GLU A 93 14.92 5.53 -0.40
C GLU A 93 14.77 6.35 0.88
N GLY A 94 14.19 5.74 1.90
CA GLY A 94 14.21 6.33 3.23
C GLY A 94 13.20 7.48 3.44
N THR A 95 12.39 7.78 2.44
CA THR A 95 11.37 8.83 2.49
C THR A 95 9.97 8.23 2.57
N SER A 96 9.00 8.98 3.10
CA SER A 96 7.59 8.61 3.02
C SER A 96 7.00 8.85 1.61
N ARG A 97 7.82 8.80 0.55
CA ARG A 97 7.43 9.13 -0.83
C ARG A 97 7.30 7.84 -1.63
N TRP A 98 6.17 7.67 -2.30
CA TRP A 98 5.86 6.49 -3.13
C TRP A 98 6.50 6.61 -4.50
N VAL A 99 6.91 5.49 -5.08
CA VAL A 99 7.48 5.41 -6.43
C VAL A 99 6.52 4.69 -7.36
N GLU A 100 5.96 3.57 -6.89
CA GLU A 100 5.23 2.65 -7.75
C GLU A 100 4.12 1.96 -6.95
N ALA A 101 2.98 1.72 -7.60
CA ALA A 101 1.94 0.82 -7.13
C ALA A 101 1.63 -0.23 -8.20
N LYS A 102 1.77 -1.51 -7.85
CA LYS A 102 1.32 -2.65 -8.65
C LYS A 102 -0.01 -3.15 -8.12
N ILE A 103 -0.97 -3.34 -9.01
CA ILE A 103 -2.29 -3.90 -8.72
C ILE A 103 -2.43 -5.18 -9.54
N GLU A 104 -2.75 -6.30 -8.89
CA GLU A 104 -2.97 -7.60 -9.51
C GLU A 104 -4.31 -8.13 -9.05
N GLY A 105 -5.13 -8.66 -9.96
CA GLY A 105 -6.47 -9.13 -9.58
C GLY A 105 -7.14 -10.01 -10.63
N GLU A 106 -8.18 -10.71 -10.20
CA GLU A 106 -8.93 -11.63 -11.06
C GLU A 106 -9.98 -10.91 -11.93
N ASN A 107 -10.51 -9.77 -11.45
CA ASN A 107 -11.54 -9.02 -12.15
C ASN A 107 -11.03 -7.64 -12.62
N LYS A 108 -11.04 -7.42 -13.94
CA LYS A 108 -10.59 -6.15 -14.57
C LYS A 108 -11.34 -4.92 -14.03
N SER A 109 -12.65 -5.03 -13.81
CA SER A 109 -13.45 -3.91 -13.28
C SER A 109 -12.99 -3.50 -11.88
N MET A 110 -12.63 -4.47 -11.04
CA MET A 110 -12.08 -4.22 -9.71
C MET A 110 -10.71 -3.55 -9.80
N ILE A 111 -9.82 -3.99 -10.68
CA ILE A 111 -8.53 -3.34 -10.89
C ILE A 111 -8.73 -1.88 -11.29
N THR A 112 -9.64 -1.58 -12.23
CA THR A 112 -9.93 -0.20 -12.63
C THR A 112 -10.47 0.65 -11.48
N VAL A 113 -11.30 0.09 -10.59
CA VAL A 113 -11.78 0.80 -9.38
C VAL A 113 -10.61 1.12 -8.45
N ILE A 114 -9.73 0.15 -8.20
CA ILE A 114 -8.57 0.29 -7.32
C ILE A 114 -7.57 1.31 -7.89
N GLU A 115 -7.32 1.23 -9.19
CA GLU A 115 -6.48 2.17 -9.94
C GLU A 115 -7.01 3.60 -9.81
N LYS A 116 -8.31 3.81 -10.02
CA LYS A 116 -8.95 5.13 -9.83
C LYS A 116 -8.82 5.65 -8.40
N GLN A 117 -8.95 4.78 -7.38
CA GLN A 117 -8.77 5.18 -5.99
C GLN A 117 -7.31 5.54 -5.69
N LEU A 118 -6.37 4.79 -6.24
CA LEU A 118 -4.94 5.11 -6.16
C LEU A 118 -4.64 6.47 -6.81
N LEU A 119 -5.10 6.72 -8.04
CA LEU A 119 -4.97 8.02 -8.73
C LEU A 119 -5.57 9.19 -7.92
N LYS A 120 -6.73 8.99 -7.27
CA LYS A 120 -7.32 9.97 -6.34
C LYS A 120 -6.45 10.22 -5.11
N ILE A 121 -5.84 9.18 -4.54
CA ILE A 121 -4.89 9.34 -3.43
C ILE A 121 -3.67 10.15 -3.92
N PHE A 122 -3.20 9.89 -5.14
CA PHE A 122 -2.09 10.57 -5.81
C PHE A 122 -2.40 12.02 -6.19
N ARG A 123 -3.67 12.45 -6.15
CA ARG A 123 -4.13 13.73 -6.72
C ARG A 123 -3.73 13.89 -8.20
N LEU A 124 -3.50 12.79 -8.89
CA LEU A 124 -3.37 12.78 -10.34
C LEU A 124 -4.79 12.90 -10.89
N LYS A 125 -5.04 14.01 -11.60
CA LYS A 125 -6.30 14.25 -12.30
C LYS A 125 -6.32 13.46 -13.60
#